data_AF-A0A9E4GIC0-F1
#
_entry.id   AF-A0A9E4GIC0-F1
#
_cell.length_a   1.000
_cell.length_b   1.000
_cell.length_c   1.000
_cell.angle_alpha   90.00
_cell.angle_beta   90.00
_cell.angle_gamma   90.00
#
_symmetry.space_group_name_H-M   'P 1'
#
loop_
_entity.id
_entity.type
_entity.pdbx_description
1 polymer ?
#
loop_
_entity_poly.entity_id
_entity_poly.type
_entity_poly.pdbx_seq_one_letter_code
_entity_poly.pdbx_strand_id
1 'polypeptide(L)'
;MTHYSIPADPLIRTRAVLAAVLTLALGLAALVYTQAYFNSMLELRTTHPRLAAAGLKQLYQVWAVSSGLVLGGLAGLLASFAVRVLRSGRVPPPGMRVVWTTRLRTDSSASLIAGTSLALAVGLLLGGLLLGHQLWSLALEYGVSYAGPFQPA
;
A
#
# COMPACT_ATOMS: atom_id res chain seq x y z
N MET A 1 -11.72 -20.20 -33.98
CA MET A 1 -11.05 -19.96 -32.69
C MET A 1 -12.11 -19.98 -31.59
N THR A 2 -12.23 -21.07 -30.83
CA THR A 2 -13.20 -21.18 -29.75
C THR A 2 -12.74 -20.34 -28.56
N HIS A 3 -13.48 -19.26 -28.27
CA HIS A 3 -13.21 -18.38 -27.14
C HIS A 3 -13.51 -19.11 -25.82
N TYR A 4 -12.48 -19.69 -25.18
CA TYR A 4 -12.60 -20.21 -23.83
C TYR A 4 -12.66 -19.05 -22.83
N SER A 5 -13.78 -18.94 -22.11
CA SER A 5 -13.97 -17.99 -21.01
C SER A 5 -14.03 -18.76 -19.70
N ILE A 6 -13.37 -18.24 -18.67
CA ILE A 6 -13.43 -18.83 -17.33
C ILE A 6 -14.52 -18.06 -16.56
N PRO A 7 -15.59 -18.74 -16.11
CA PRO A 7 -16.69 -18.08 -15.39
C PRO A 7 -16.20 -17.52 -14.05
N ALA A 8 -16.76 -16.39 -13.65
CA ALA A 8 -16.49 -15.79 -12.35
C ALA A 8 -17.02 -16.67 -11.21
N ASP A 9 -16.28 -16.72 -10.09
CA ASP A 9 -16.75 -17.35 -8.86
C ASP A 9 -17.51 -16.30 -8.02
N PRO A 10 -18.83 -16.44 -7.78
CA PRO A 10 -19.64 -15.46 -7.07
C PRO A 10 -19.21 -15.27 -5.61
N LEU A 11 -18.68 -16.32 -4.96
CA LEU A 11 -18.20 -16.23 -3.58
C LEU A 11 -16.95 -15.35 -3.49
N ILE A 12 -16.02 -15.50 -4.43
CA ILE A 12 -14.81 -14.68 -4.47
C ILE A 12 -15.12 -13.25 -4.85
N ARG A 13 -16.07 -13.05 -5.77
CA ARG A 13 -16.54 -11.71 -6.10
C ARG A 13 -17.12 -11.01 -4.87
N THR A 14 -17.97 -11.68 -4.10
CA THR A 14 -18.56 -11.12 -2.88
C THR A 14 -17.49 -10.79 -1.84
N ARG A 15 -16.54 -11.71 -1.61
CA ARG A 15 -15.41 -11.48 -0.69
C ARG A 15 -14.51 -10.34 -1.14
N ALA A 16 -14.22 -10.22 -2.43
CA ALA A 16 -13.41 -9.14 -2.99
C ALA A 16 -14.10 -7.78 -2.84
N VAL A 17 -15.41 -7.71 -3.13
CA VAL A 17 -16.20 -6.48 -2.93
C VAL A 17 -16.25 -6.11 -1.45
N LEU A 18 -16.53 -7.07 -0.57
CA LEU A 18 -16.60 -6.83 0.87
C LEU A 18 -15.25 -6.38 1.43
N ALA A 19 -14.15 -7.01 1.00
CA ALA A 19 -12.79 -6.58 1.35
C ALA A 19 -12.50 -5.16 0.84
N ALA A 20 -12.91 -4.82 -0.39
CA ALA A 20 -12.74 -3.48 -0.94
C ALA A 20 -13.52 -2.42 -0.14
N VAL A 21 -14.79 -2.70 0.20
CA VAL A 21 -15.63 -1.81 1.02
C VAL A 21 -15.03 -1.62 2.40
N LEU A 22 -14.60 -2.71 3.08
CA LEU A 22 -13.96 -2.62 4.39
C LEU A 22 -12.65 -1.83 4.35
N THR A 23 -11.82 -2.06 3.33
CA THR A 23 -10.55 -1.35 3.15
C THR A 23 -10.80 0.15 2.94
N LEU A 24 -11.82 0.50 2.15
CA LEU A 24 -12.19 1.88 1.89
C LEU A 24 -12.77 2.56 3.14
N ALA A 25 -13.63 1.87 3.90
CA ALA A 25 -14.17 2.38 5.16
C ALA A 25 -13.06 2.58 6.21
N LEU A 26 -12.15 1.63 6.36
CA LEU A 26 -10.98 1.75 7.24
C LEU A 26 -10.05 2.88 6.81
N GLY A 27 -9.80 3.04 5.51
CA GLY A 27 -8.99 4.12 4.96
C GLY A 27 -9.59 5.50 5.26
N LEU A 28 -10.90 5.66 5.06
CA LEU A 28 -11.61 6.90 5.42
C LEU A 28 -11.57 7.18 6.92
N ALA A 29 -11.83 6.18 7.76
CA ALA A 29 -11.77 6.32 9.21
C ALA A 29 -10.36 6.73 9.67
N ALA A 30 -9.31 6.11 9.10
CA ALA A 30 -7.92 6.44 9.39
C ALA A 30 -7.57 7.88 8.97
N LEU A 31 -8.07 8.36 7.83
CA LEU A 31 -7.87 9.75 7.39
C LEU A 31 -8.53 10.74 8.35
N VAL A 32 -9.80 10.51 8.71
CA VAL A 32 -10.53 11.37 9.66
C VAL A 32 -9.83 11.39 11.02
N TYR A 33 -9.41 10.22 11.52
CA TYR A 33 -8.70 10.11 12.79
C TYR A 33 -7.35 10.83 12.75
N THR A 34 -6.59 10.66 11.66
CA THR A 34 -5.29 11.31 11.50
C THR A 34 -5.43 12.83 11.43
N GLN A 35 -6.46 13.33 10.75
CA GLN A 35 -6.74 14.76 10.68
C GLN A 35 -7.10 15.33 12.05
N ALA A 36 -7.96 14.64 12.82
CA ALA A 36 -8.29 15.04 14.18
C ALA A 36 -7.05 15.06 15.08
N TYR A 37 -6.22 14.01 15.00
CA TYR A 37 -4.97 13.93 15.76
C TYR A 37 -3.99 15.05 15.41
N PHE A 38 -3.86 15.38 14.11
CA PHE A 38 -3.01 16.48 13.67
C PHE A 38 -3.48 17.84 14.21
N ASN A 39 -4.79 18.08 14.22
CA ASN A 39 -5.37 19.29 14.80
C ASN A 39 -5.08 19.39 16.30
N SER A 40 -5.21 18.30 17.05
CA SER A 40 -4.84 18.26 18.47
C SER A 40 -3.35 18.57 18.68
N MET A 41 -2.47 18.05 17.82
CA MET A 41 -1.03 18.34 17.91
C MET A 41 -0.69 19.79 17.57
N LEU A 42 -1.45 20.44 16.68
CA LEU A 42 -1.31 21.87 16.39
C LEU A 42 -1.70 22.74 17.59
N GLU A 43 -2.76 22.39 18.31
CA GLU A 43 -3.16 23.07 19.55
C GLU A 43 -2.08 22.91 20.64
N LEU A 44 -1.61 21.67 20.85
CA LEU A 44 -0.57 21.36 21.84
C LEU A 44 0.78 22.01 21.52
N ARG A 45 1.05 22.39 20.27
CA ARG A 45 2.30 23.08 19.89
C ARG A 45 2.49 24.39 20.66
N THR A 46 1.41 25.07 21.00
CA THR A 46 1.45 26.37 21.69
C THR A 46 1.72 26.23 23.19
N THR A 47 1.26 25.13 23.81
CA THR A 47 1.32 24.92 25.26
C THR A 47 2.48 24.01 25.68
N HIS A 48 2.71 22.93 24.93
CA HIS A 48 3.72 21.91 25.23
C HIS A 48 4.41 21.40 23.94
N PRO A 49 5.36 22.19 23.38
CA PRO A 49 5.96 21.91 22.08
C PRO A 49 6.72 20.58 21.99
N ARG A 50 7.33 20.12 23.10
CA ARG A 50 8.04 18.83 23.15
C ARG A 50 7.10 17.63 23.02
N LEU A 51 5.91 17.70 23.63
CA LEU A 51 4.92 16.62 23.55
C LEU A 51 4.30 16.57 22.14
N ALA A 52 4.02 17.72 21.54
CA ALA A 52 3.53 17.81 20.16
C ALA A 52 4.53 17.20 19.14
N ALA A 53 5.82 17.49 19.29
CA ALA A 53 6.87 16.94 18.41
C ALA A 53 7.01 15.41 18.54
N ALA A 54 6.96 14.87 19.77
CA ALA A 54 6.98 13.43 20.01
C ALA A 54 5.75 12.73 19.39
N GLY A 55 4.57 13.33 19.52
CA GLY A 55 3.33 12.82 18.93
C GLY A 55 3.35 12.80 17.40
N LEU A 56 3.89 13.84 16.76
CA LEU A 56 4.08 13.90 15.31
C LEU A 56 5.12 12.89 14.83
N LYS A 57 6.24 12.75 15.54
CA LYS A 57 7.26 11.73 15.24
C LYS A 57 6.65 10.33 15.22
N GLN A 58 5.90 9.96 16.26
CA GLN A 58 5.24 8.66 16.33
C GLN A 58 4.26 8.47 15.17
N LEU A 59 3.48 9.51 14.83
CA LEU A 59 2.55 9.46 13.71
C LEU A 59 3.28 9.16 12.38
N TYR A 60 4.35 9.88 12.08
CA TYR A 60 5.14 9.66 10.86
C TYR A 60 5.78 8.27 10.83
N GLN A 61 6.25 7.74 11.97
CA GLN A 61 6.78 6.38 12.06
C GLN A 61 5.71 5.32 11.75
N VAL A 62 4.51 5.46 12.33
CA VAL A 62 3.38 4.56 12.06
C VAL A 62 3.00 4.60 10.58
N TRP A 63 2.96 5.79 9.97
CA TRP A 63 2.70 5.96 8.55
C TRP A 63 3.79 5.33 7.67
N ALA A 64 5.07 5.51 8.02
CA ALA A 64 6.18 4.91 7.29
C ALA A 64 6.07 3.38 7.28
N VAL A 65 5.88 2.77 8.45
CA VAL A 65 5.78 1.30 8.58
C VAL A 65 4.52 0.76 7.88
N SER A 66 3.36 1.39 8.10
CA SER A 66 2.10 0.95 7.48
C SER A 66 2.13 1.05 5.96
N SER A 67 2.66 2.15 5.40
CA SER A 67 2.83 2.31 3.96
C SER A 67 3.77 1.25 3.36
N GLY A 68 4.86 0.92 4.05
CA GLY A 68 5.81 -0.12 3.63
C GLY A 68 5.16 -1.51 3.59
N LEU A 69 4.38 -1.86 4.61
CA LEU A 69 3.63 -3.12 4.67
C LEU A 69 2.58 -3.22 3.55
N VAL A 70 1.80 -2.16 3.32
CA VAL A 70 0.74 -2.15 2.30
C VAL A 70 1.34 -2.23 0.90
N LEU A 71 2.30 -1.36 0.57
CA LEU A 71 2.91 -1.31 -0.75
C LEU A 71 3.77 -2.54 -1.03
N GLY A 72 4.54 -3.00 -0.04
CA GLY A 72 5.32 -4.24 -0.13
C GLY A 72 4.44 -5.47 -0.31
N GLY A 73 3.33 -5.56 0.44
CA GLY A 73 2.35 -6.62 0.29
C GLY A 73 1.70 -6.63 -1.10
N LEU A 74 1.29 -5.46 -1.60
CA LEU A 74 0.68 -5.34 -2.92
C LEU A 74 1.67 -5.71 -4.04
N ALA A 75 2.92 -5.23 -3.94
CA ALA A 75 3.98 -5.58 -4.87
C ALA A 75 4.30 -7.08 -4.84
N GLY A 76 4.34 -7.70 -3.66
CA GLY A 76 4.52 -9.15 -3.51
C GLY A 76 3.40 -9.94 -4.18
N LEU A 77 2.13 -9.51 -4.02
CA LEU A 77 1.00 -10.11 -4.71
C LEU A 77 1.12 -10.00 -6.23
N LEU A 78 1.43 -8.81 -6.75
CA LEU A 78 1.64 -8.57 -8.18
C LEU A 78 2.81 -9.39 -8.74
N ALA A 79 3.94 -9.43 -8.05
CA ALA A 79 5.10 -10.22 -8.44
C ALA A 79 4.77 -11.72 -8.43
N SER A 80 4.07 -12.22 -7.41
CA SER A 80 3.65 -13.62 -7.34
C SER A 80 2.70 -14.00 -8.47
N PHE A 81 1.78 -13.10 -8.83
CA PHE A 81 0.89 -13.27 -9.97
C PHE A 81 1.69 -13.29 -11.28
N ALA A 82 2.58 -12.31 -11.49
CA ALA A 82 3.45 -12.23 -12.67
C ALA A 82 4.24 -13.53 -12.87
N VAL A 83 4.89 -14.03 -11.81
CA VAL A 83 5.67 -15.28 -11.85
C VAL A 83 4.79 -16.49 -12.20
N ARG A 84 3.57 -16.59 -11.63
CA ARG A 84 2.64 -17.67 -11.97
C ARG A 84 2.18 -17.60 -13.43
N VAL A 85 1.96 -16.40 -13.96
CA VAL A 85 1.61 -16.19 -15.37
C VAL A 85 2.78 -16.57 -16.27
N LEU A 86 4.00 -16.10 -15.98
CA LEU A 86 5.19 -16.44 -16.77
C LEU A 86 5.48 -17.94 -16.79
N ARG A 87 5.29 -18.64 -15.66
CA ARG A 87 5.46 -20.10 -15.57
C ARG A 87 4.39 -20.88 -16.33
N SER A 88 3.17 -20.35 -16.45
CA SER A 88 2.05 -21.07 -17.05
C SER A 88 1.73 -20.66 -18.48
N GLY A 89 2.29 -19.54 -18.96
CA GLY A 89 2.05 -19.02 -20.31
C GLY A 89 0.61 -18.54 -20.57
N ARG A 90 -0.23 -18.46 -19.53
CA ARG A 90 -1.66 -18.12 -19.65
C ARG A 90 -2.17 -17.22 -18.53
N VAL A 91 -3.10 -16.33 -18.89
CA VAL A 91 -3.85 -15.49 -17.95
C VAL A 91 -5.34 -15.84 -18.04
N PRO A 92 -6.01 -16.14 -16.91
CA PRO A 92 -5.46 -16.32 -15.56
C PRO A 92 -4.61 -17.61 -15.44
N PRO A 93 -3.68 -17.68 -14.46
CA PRO A 93 -2.89 -18.87 -14.22
C PRO A 93 -3.78 -20.04 -13.76
N PRO A 94 -3.38 -21.30 -14.03
CA PRO A 94 -4.19 -22.47 -13.72
C PRO A 94 -4.51 -22.59 -12.23
N GLY A 95 -5.75 -22.99 -11.93
CA GLY A 95 -6.24 -23.12 -10.56
C GLY A 95 -6.61 -21.80 -9.88
N MET A 96 -6.41 -20.66 -10.55
CA MET A 96 -6.78 -19.36 -10.01
C MET A 96 -8.25 -19.06 -10.32
N ARG A 97 -9.02 -18.77 -9.27
CA ARG A 97 -10.42 -18.34 -9.40
C ARG A 97 -10.46 -16.85 -9.70
N VAL A 98 -11.36 -16.43 -10.59
CA VAL A 98 -11.45 -15.06 -11.08
C VAL A 98 -12.68 -14.33 -10.53
N VAL A 99 -12.49 -13.04 -10.23
CA VAL A 99 -13.54 -12.13 -9.73
C VAL A 99 -14.54 -11.76 -10.83
N TRP A 100 -14.04 -11.61 -12.06
CA TRP A 100 -14.83 -11.32 -13.25
C TRP A 100 -14.62 -12.40 -14.29
N THR A 101 -15.61 -12.58 -15.17
CA THR A 101 -15.49 -13.51 -16.29
C THR A 101 -14.39 -13.00 -17.21
N THR A 102 -13.28 -13.73 -17.25
CA THR A 102 -12.09 -13.32 -18.00
C THR A 102 -11.87 -14.27 -19.16
N ARG A 103 -11.54 -13.71 -20.33
CA ARG A 103 -11.12 -14.50 -21.48
C ARG A 103 -9.73 -15.07 -21.20
N LEU A 104 -9.54 -16.35 -21.54
CA LEU A 104 -8.22 -16.96 -21.50
C LEU A 104 -7.31 -16.26 -22.52
N ARG A 105 -6.19 -15.69 -22.06
CA ARG A 105 -5.15 -15.11 -22.92
C ARG A 105 -3.91 -16.00 -22.84
N THR A 106 -3.30 -16.30 -23.99
CA THR A 106 -2.10 -17.13 -24.10
C THR A 106 -0.91 -16.37 -24.70
N ASP A 107 0.27 -16.96 -24.55
CA ASP A 107 1.51 -16.58 -25.24
C ASP A 107 1.87 -15.09 -25.07
N SER A 108 1.93 -14.33 -26.17
CA SER A 108 2.39 -12.94 -26.21
C SER A 108 1.53 -11.99 -25.38
N SER A 109 0.22 -12.23 -25.32
CA SER A 109 -0.67 -11.40 -24.50
C SER A 109 -0.52 -11.71 -23.01
N ALA A 110 -0.22 -12.95 -22.65
CA ALA A 110 0.01 -13.34 -21.26
C ALA A 110 1.35 -12.80 -20.74
N SER A 111 2.41 -12.85 -21.55
CA SER A 111 3.72 -12.31 -21.19
C SER A 111 3.71 -10.79 -21.03
N LEU A 112 2.97 -10.06 -21.86
CA LEU A 112 2.82 -8.60 -21.74
C LEU A 112 2.09 -8.22 -20.44
N ILE A 113 1.03 -8.95 -20.07
CA ILE A 113 0.33 -8.74 -18.79
C ILE A 113 1.25 -9.06 -17.60
N ALA A 114 2.01 -10.15 -17.67
CA ALA A 114 2.97 -10.47 -16.62
C ALA A 114 4.06 -9.39 -16.49
N GLY A 115 4.63 -8.93 -17.61
CA GLY A 115 5.65 -7.88 -17.64
C GLY A 115 5.13 -6.56 -17.07
N THR A 116 3.93 -6.13 -17.45
CA THR A 116 3.29 -4.92 -16.88
C THR A 116 2.99 -5.08 -15.40
N SER A 117 2.52 -6.24 -14.95
CA SER A 117 2.31 -6.49 -13.51
C SER A 117 3.61 -6.49 -12.70
N LEU A 118 4.71 -7.00 -13.28
CA LEU A 118 6.03 -6.96 -12.66
C LEU A 118 6.57 -5.52 -12.59
N ALA A 119 6.42 -4.75 -13.68
CA ALA A 119 6.81 -3.35 -13.72
C ALA A 119 6.04 -2.52 -12.67
N LEU A 120 4.74 -2.76 -12.53
CA LEU A 120 3.92 -2.16 -11.48
C LEU A 120 4.39 -2.57 -10.08
N ALA A 121 4.73 -3.85 -9.86
CA ALA A 121 5.26 -4.31 -8.58
C ALA A 121 6.57 -3.57 -8.21
N VAL A 122 7.50 -3.44 -9.17
CA VAL A 122 8.75 -2.70 -8.98
C VAL A 122 8.47 -1.23 -8.69
N GLY A 123 7.57 -0.60 -9.46
CA GLY A 123 7.17 0.79 -9.25
C GLY A 123 6.57 1.03 -7.86
N LEU A 124 5.73 0.10 -7.37
CA LEU A 124 5.17 0.18 -6.02
C LEU A 124 6.23 0.00 -4.92
N LEU A 125 7.20 -0.91 -5.12
CA LEU A 125 8.30 -1.06 -4.17
C LEU A 125 9.16 0.19 -4.10
N LEU A 126 9.55 0.76 -5.25
CA LEU A 126 10.34 1.98 -5.29
C LEU A 126 9.57 3.17 -4.71
N GLY A 127 8.29 3.31 -5.08
CA GLY A 127 7.42 4.35 -4.53
C GLY A 127 7.24 4.22 -3.01
N GLY A 128 7.06 2.99 -2.52
CA GLY A 128 6.95 2.73 -1.08
C GLY A 128 8.24 2.95 -0.31
N LEU A 129 9.39 2.59 -0.87
CA LEU A 129 10.69 2.90 -0.29
C LEU A 129 10.93 4.40 -0.23
N LEU A 130 10.63 5.13 -1.31
CA LEU A 130 10.78 6.58 -1.36
C LEU A 130 9.87 7.27 -0.34
N LEU A 131 8.60 6.89 -0.30
CA LEU A 131 7.62 7.46 0.62
C LEU A 131 7.95 7.10 2.08
N GLY A 132 8.35 5.87 2.35
CA GLY A 132 8.83 5.43 3.66
C GLY A 132 10.07 6.19 4.10
N HIS A 133 11.04 6.41 3.20
CA HIS A 133 12.22 7.22 3.47
C HIS A 133 11.86 8.68 3.81
N GLN A 134 10.97 9.31 3.04
CA GLN A 134 10.51 10.68 3.29
C GLN A 134 9.77 10.81 4.64
N LEU A 135 8.91 9.86 4.96
CA LEU A 135 8.21 9.85 6.25
C LEU A 135 9.18 9.62 7.42
N TRP A 136 10.18 8.78 7.23
CA TRP A 136 11.20 8.52 8.24
C TRP A 136 12.12 9.73 8.45
N SER A 137 12.54 10.41 7.37
CA SER A 137 13.34 11.62 7.48
C SER A 137 12.58 12.74 8.20
N LEU A 138 11.29 12.92 7.90
CA LEU A 138 10.43 13.85 8.64
C LEU A 138 10.36 13.46 10.13
N ALA A 139 10.18 12.17 10.45
CA ALA A 139 10.17 11.72 11.84
C ALA A 139 11.48 12.00 12.58
N LEU A 140 12.62 11.95 11.89
CA LEU A 140 13.93 12.31 12.44
C LEU A 140 14.05 13.82 12.63
N GLU A 141 13.62 14.64 11.67
CA GLU A 141 13.62 16.10 11.78
C GLU A 141 12.79 16.59 12.96
N TYR A 142 11.57 16.07 13.15
CA TYR A 142 10.76 16.37 14.34
C TYR A 142 11.40 15.88 15.65
N GLY A 143 12.25 14.85 15.60
CA GLY A 143 13.03 14.38 16.73
C GLY A 143 14.29 15.22 17.03
N VAL A 144 14.93 15.80 16.02
CA VAL A 144 16.19 16.55 16.13
C VAL A 144 15.95 18.05 16.33
N SER A 145 15.00 18.67 15.61
CA SER A 145 14.73 20.12 15.67
C SER A 145 14.10 20.60 16.99
N TYR A 146 13.71 19.69 17.89
CA TYR A 146 13.22 20.01 19.24
C TYR A 146 14.16 19.56 20.37
N ALA A 147 15.43 19.27 20.06
CA ALA A 147 16.50 19.46 21.03
C ALA A 147 16.59 20.97 21.31
N GLY A 148 15.82 21.46 22.28
CA GLY A 148 15.62 22.88 22.53
C GLY A 148 16.91 23.66 22.84
N PRO A 149 16.82 25.00 22.99
CA PRO A 149 17.95 25.93 23.19
C PRO A 149 18.74 25.74 24.51
N PHE A 150 18.55 24.62 25.21
CA PHE A 150 19.30 24.23 26.40
C PHE A 150 20.22 23.06 26.06
N GLN A 151 21.20 23.29 25.18
CA GLN A 151 22.47 22.56 25.25
C GLN A 151 23.32 23.28 26.29
N PRO A 152 23.58 22.72 27.48
CA PRO A 152 24.64 23.25 28.32
C PRO A 152 25.96 23.10 27.55
N ALA A 153 26.69 24.22 27.46
CA ALA A 153 28.05 24.30 26.94
C ALA A 153 29.00 23.40 27.74
#